data_AF-A0A3N5G2Z5-F1
#
_entry.id   AF-A0A3N5G2Z5-F1
#
_cell.length_a   1.000
_cell.length_b   1.000
_cell.length_c   1.000
_cell.angle_alpha   90.00
_cell.angle_beta   90.00
_cell.angle_gamma   90.00
#
_symmetry.space_group_name_H-M   'P 1'
#
loop_
_entity.id
_entity.type
_entity.pdbx_description
1 polymer ?
#
loop_
_entity_poly.entity_id
_entity_poly.type
_entity_poly.pdbx_seq_one_letter_code
_entity_poly.pdbx_strand_id
1 'polypeptide(L)'
;WTLAGALALSFLHQAVVIGVVFLNARALGQSFPIPALAVFVPLVALAGMVPFSMNGMGVRDAMYVLLFGQLGASEELALSLALLHLAVTFLASLPGGLVYALQKTPARQEGAEVP
;
A
#
# COMPACT_ATOMS: atom_id res chain seq x y z
N TRP A 1 -10.07 15.19 20.46
CA TRP A 1 -10.58 13.80 20.30
C TRP A 1 -10.45 13.28 18.87
N THR A 2 -10.80 14.04 17.84
CA THR A 2 -10.65 13.64 16.43
C THR A 2 -9.19 13.36 16.00
N LEU A 3 -8.23 14.18 16.43
CA LEU A 3 -6.81 14.01 16.08
C LEU A 3 -6.18 12.75 16.68
N ALA A 4 -6.46 12.46 17.96
CA ALA A 4 -5.94 11.27 18.63
C ALA A 4 -6.48 9.98 17.99
N GLY A 5 -7.77 9.96 17.62
CA GLY A 5 -8.39 8.85 16.89
C GLY A 5 -7.79 8.66 15.50
N ALA A 6 -7.57 9.75 14.75
CA ALA A 6 -6.93 9.69 13.44
C ALA A 6 -5.49 9.16 13.52
N LEU A 7 -4.70 9.61 14.50
CA LEU A 7 -3.35 9.10 14.73
C LEU A 7 -3.36 7.61 15.07
N ALA A 8 -4.23 7.17 15.97
CA ALA A 8 -4.35 5.76 16.33
C ALA A 8 -4.71 4.89 15.11
N LEU A 9 -5.63 5.36 14.26
CA LEU A 9 -6.00 4.67 13.03
C LEU A 9 -4.82 4.62 12.04
N SER A 10 -4.05 5.69 11.90
CA SER A 10 -2.85 5.71 11.06
C SER A 10 -1.79 4.71 11.54
N PHE A 11 -1.53 4.63 12.84
CA PHE A 11 -0.61 3.63 13.40
C PHE A 11 -1.13 2.21 13.20
N LEU A 12 -2.43 1.98 13.37
CA LEU A 12 -3.05 0.68 13.14
C LEU A 12 -2.92 0.28 11.66
N HIS A 13 -3.23 1.19 10.75
CA HIS A 13 -3.04 0.99 9.31
C HIS A 13 -1.58 0.64 9.00
N GLN A 14 -0.62 1.40 9.55
CA GLN A 14 0.79 1.13 9.33
C GLN A 14 1.22 -0.24 9.87
N ALA A 15 0.73 -0.65 11.03
CA ALA A 15 0.98 -1.97 11.60
C ALA A 15 0.45 -3.10 10.71
N VAL A 16 -0.73 -2.93 10.11
CA VAL A 16 -1.29 -3.88 9.13
C VAL A 16 -0.39 -3.99 7.90
N VAL A 17 0.04 -2.85 7.33
CA VAL A 17 0.90 -2.86 6.14
C VAL A 17 2.26 -3.51 6.45
N ILE A 18 2.85 -3.24 7.62
CA ILE A 18 4.08 -3.92 8.08
C ILE A 18 3.86 -5.43 8.16
N GLY A 19 2.72 -5.87 8.72
CA GLY A 19 2.35 -7.28 8.78
C GLY A 19 2.25 -7.93 7.40
N VAL A 20 1.64 -7.25 6.43
CA VAL A 20 1.55 -7.73 5.04
C VAL A 20 2.93 -7.90 4.42
N VAL A 21 3.81 -6.90 4.55
CA VAL A 21 5.17 -6.98 3.98
C VAL A 21 5.99 -8.07 4.67
N PHE A 22 5.83 -8.24 5.99
CA PHE A 22 6.45 -9.34 6.72
C PHE A 22 6.00 -10.71 6.20
N LEU A 23 4.69 -10.91 6.01
CA LEU A 23 4.16 -12.16 5.47
C LEU A 23 4.60 -12.40 4.02
N ASN A 24 4.69 -11.35 3.20
CA ASN A 24 5.21 -11.45 1.84
C ASN A 24 6.68 -11.88 1.82
N ALA A 25 7.51 -11.32 2.72
CA ALA A 25 8.90 -11.76 2.87
C ALA A 25 8.99 -13.23 3.29
N ARG A 26 8.15 -13.66 4.24
CA ARG A 26 8.08 -15.07 4.64
C ARG A 26 7.62 -15.98 3.51
N ALA A 27 6.66 -15.55 2.69
CA ALA A 27 6.20 -16.29 1.52
C ALA A 27 7.30 -16.49 0.46
N LEU A 28 8.24 -15.54 0.36
CA LEU A 28 9.43 -15.64 -0.49
C LEU A 28 10.63 -16.31 0.20
N GLY A 29 10.42 -16.94 1.36
CA GLY A 29 11.45 -17.66 2.10
C GLY A 29 12.47 -16.77 2.81
N GLN A 30 12.21 -15.47 2.94
CA GLN A 30 13.09 -14.51 3.61
C GLN A 30 12.59 -14.11 4.99
N SER A 31 13.54 -13.72 5.84
CA SER A 31 13.25 -13.27 7.20
C SER A 31 13.99 -11.97 7.48
N PHE A 32 13.30 -10.85 7.37
CA PHE A 32 13.83 -9.54 7.75
C PHE A 32 13.49 -9.22 9.21
N PRO A 33 14.37 -8.47 9.92
CA PRO A 33 14.08 -8.01 11.27
C PRO A 33 12.89 -7.05 11.27
N ILE A 34 11.91 -7.30 12.16
CA ILE A 34 10.70 -6.48 12.32
C ILE A 34 11.03 -4.98 12.50
N PRO A 35 12.06 -4.57 13.29
CA PRO A 35 12.40 -3.15 13.41
C PRO A 35 12.78 -2.49 12.08
N ALA A 36 13.45 -3.22 11.17
CA ALA A 36 13.78 -2.67 9.85
C ALA A 36 12.51 -2.49 9.00
N LEU A 37 11.61 -3.47 9.02
CA LEU A 37 10.32 -3.36 8.32
C LEU A 37 9.47 -2.20 8.85
N ALA A 38 9.49 -1.95 10.16
CA ALA A 38 8.76 -0.86 10.78
C ALA A 38 9.23 0.53 10.30
N VAL A 39 10.48 0.67 9.87
CA VAL A 39 11.03 1.92 9.29
C VAL A 39 10.87 1.93 7.78
N PHE A 40 11.16 0.81 7.11
CA PHE A 40 11.20 0.75 5.66
C PHE A 40 9.83 0.87 5.03
N VAL A 41 8.81 0.21 5.60
CA VAL A 41 7.46 0.20 5.04
C VAL A 41 6.84 1.61 4.98
N PRO A 42 6.89 2.45 6.04
CA PRO A 42 6.46 3.84 5.94
C PRO A 42 7.23 4.64 4.88
N LEU A 43 8.55 4.46 4.77
CA LEU A 43 9.36 5.17 3.77
C LEU A 43 8.98 4.78 2.34
N VAL A 44 8.75 3.50 2.09
CA VAL A 44 8.25 3.01 0.80
C VAL A 44 6.85 3.56 0.50
N ALA A 45 5.97 3.62 1.50
CA ALA A 45 4.64 4.21 1.34
C ALA A 45 4.72 5.70 0.96
N LEU A 46 5.58 6.47 1.64
CA LEU A 46 5.83 7.88 1.29
C LEU A 46 6.39 8.03 -0.13
N ALA A 47 7.29 7.15 -0.54
CA ALA A 47 7.83 7.13 -1.90
C ALA A 47 6.74 6.82 -2.95
N GLY A 48 5.75 5.99 -2.61
CA GLY A 48 4.59 5.70 -3.45
C GLY A 48 3.58 6.83 -3.58
N MET A 49 3.58 7.82 -2.67
CA MET A 49 2.71 9.00 -2.76
C MET A 49 3.21 10.04 -3.78
N VAL A 50 4.41 9.83 -4.33
CA VAL A 50 5.02 10.72 -5.30
C VAL A 50 4.25 10.62 -6.64
N PRO A 51 3.72 11.73 -7.17
CA PRO A 51 2.82 11.71 -8.34
C PRO A 51 3.53 11.48 -9.69
N PHE A 52 4.80 11.04 -9.67
CA PHE A 52 5.60 10.83 -10.88
C PHE A 52 5.37 9.45 -11.54
N SER A 53 4.59 8.53 -10.95
CA SER A 53 4.25 7.26 -11.63
C SER A 53 2.91 6.62 -11.23
N MET A 54 2.39 5.74 -12.11
CA MET A 54 1.17 4.95 -11.85
C MET A 54 1.37 4.08 -10.59
N ASN A 55 0.71 4.43 -9.47
CA ASN A 55 0.83 3.75 -8.18
C ASN A 55 2.27 3.66 -7.63
N GLY A 56 3.14 4.60 -7.99
CA GLY A 56 4.54 4.53 -7.58
C GLY A 56 5.36 3.43 -8.32
N MET A 57 4.83 2.75 -9.35
CA MET A 57 5.62 1.79 -10.15
C MET A 57 6.89 2.47 -10.68
N GLY A 58 8.06 1.89 -10.40
CA GLY A 58 9.36 2.54 -10.57
C GLY A 58 9.92 3.14 -9.28
N VAL A 59 9.32 4.19 -8.72
CA VAL A 59 9.84 4.85 -7.49
C VAL A 59 9.73 3.94 -6.27
N ARG A 60 8.55 3.35 -6.06
CA ARG A 60 8.28 2.41 -4.96
C ARG A 60 9.13 1.14 -5.11
N ASP A 61 9.24 0.62 -6.33
CA ASP A 61 9.95 -0.63 -6.60
C ASP A 61 11.47 -0.41 -6.46
N ALA A 62 12.00 0.73 -6.92
CA ALA A 62 13.36 1.14 -6.62
C ALA A 62 13.57 1.31 -5.10
N MET A 63 12.57 1.83 -4.37
CA MET A 63 12.68 1.98 -2.92
C MET A 63 12.72 0.63 -2.19
N TYR A 64 12.00 -0.38 -2.70
CA TYR A 64 12.15 -1.76 -2.24
C TYR A 64 13.57 -2.28 -2.49
N VAL A 65 14.10 -2.15 -3.72
CA VAL A 65 15.47 -2.59 -4.06
C VAL A 65 16.51 -1.90 -3.18
N LEU A 66 16.42 -0.58 -3.03
CA LEU A 66 17.36 0.23 -2.26
C LEU A 66 17.35 -0.11 -0.76
N LEU A 67 16.18 -0.24 -0.13
CA LEU A 67 16.09 -0.49 1.31
C LEU A 67 16.35 -1.96 1.65
N PHE A 68 15.74 -2.90 0.93
CA PHE A 68 15.93 -4.32 1.22
C PHE A 68 17.31 -4.82 0.76
N GLY A 69 17.92 -4.18 -0.24
CA GLY A 69 19.32 -4.38 -0.60
C GLY A 69 20.29 -4.08 0.55
N GLN A 70 19.99 -3.09 1.40
CA GLN A 70 20.78 -2.81 2.62
C GLN A 70 20.71 -3.95 3.65
N LEU A 71 19.68 -4.80 3.58
CA LEU A 71 19.53 -6.00 4.40
C LEU A 71 20.11 -7.25 3.72
N GLY A 72 20.79 -7.09 2.58
CA GLY A 72 21.40 -8.19 1.82
C GLY A 72 20.44 -8.92 0.88
N ALA A 73 19.23 -8.38 0.61
CA ALA A 73 18.36 -8.94 -0.40
C ALA A 73 18.96 -8.75 -1.81
N SER A 74 18.83 -9.75 -2.67
CA SER A 74 19.11 -9.58 -4.10
C SER A 74 18.07 -8.66 -4.75
N GLU A 75 18.46 -8.01 -5.86
CA GLU A 75 17.57 -7.15 -6.62
C GLU A 75 16.31 -7.90 -7.09
N GLU A 76 16.49 -9.13 -7.59
CA GLU A 76 15.40 -10.03 -8.01
C GLU A 76 14.41 -10.29 -6.88
N LEU A 77 14.91 -10.49 -5.65
CA LEU A 77 14.08 -10.76 -4.49
C LEU A 77 13.32 -9.50 -4.04
N ALA A 78 13.99 -8.34 -4.03
CA ALA A 78 13.36 -7.08 -3.67
C ALA A 78 12.27 -6.66 -4.68
N LEU A 79 12.50 -6.91 -5.97
CA LEU A 79 11.49 -6.74 -7.02
C LEU A 79 10.33 -7.72 -6.83
N SER A 80 10.62 -8.99 -6.52
CA SER A 80 9.58 -9.99 -6.23
C SER A 80 8.70 -9.57 -5.05
N LEU A 81 9.29 -9.01 -4.00
CA LEU A 81 8.56 -8.43 -2.86
C LEU A 81 7.64 -7.28 -3.28
N ALA A 82 8.15 -6.34 -4.09
CA ALA A 82 7.40 -5.19 -4.55
C ALA A 82 6.19 -5.60 -5.42
N LEU A 83 6.39 -6.57 -6.32
CA LEU A 83 5.35 -7.13 -7.18
C LEU A 83 4.32 -7.93 -6.39
N LEU A 84 4.77 -8.77 -5.45
CA LEU A 84 3.86 -9.53 -4.58
C LEU A 84 3.01 -8.59 -3.72
N HIS A 85 3.61 -7.53 -3.19
CA HIS A 85 2.89 -6.51 -2.44
C HIS A 85 1.86 -5.77 -3.31
N LEU A 86 2.19 -5.47 -4.57
CA LEU A 86 1.23 -4.91 -5.54
C LEU A 86 0.06 -5.85 -5.78
N ALA A 87 0.33 -7.14 -6.03
CA ALA A 87 -0.70 -8.14 -6.26
C ALA A 87 -1.64 -8.29 -5.06
N VAL A 88 -1.08 -8.38 -3.85
CA VAL A 88 -1.87 -8.45 -2.60
C VAL A 88 -2.73 -7.20 -2.42
N THR A 89 -2.17 -6.01 -2.66
CA THR A 89 -2.90 -4.74 -2.55
C THR A 89 -4.04 -4.65 -3.57
N PHE A 90 -3.78 -5.12 -4.79
CA PHE A 90 -4.79 -5.15 -5.85
C PHE A 90 -5.95 -6.09 -5.50
N LEU A 91 -5.64 -7.30 -5.02
CA LEU A 91 -6.65 -8.26 -4.55
C LEU A 91 -7.44 -7.72 -3.36
N ALA A 92 -6.77 -7.07 -2.40
CA ALA A 92 -7.41 -6.45 -1.24
C ALA A 92 -8.33 -5.27 -1.62
N SER A 93 -8.14 -4.67 -2.79
CA SER A 93 -8.97 -3.56 -3.29
C SER A 93 -10.25 -4.04 -3.99
N LEU A 94 -10.33 -5.31 -4.39
CA LEU A 94 -11.49 -5.87 -5.11
C LEU A 94 -12.82 -5.77 -4.36
N PRO A 95 -12.91 -6.00 -3.03
CA PRO A 95 -14.17 -5.85 -2.30
C PRO A 95 -14.72 -4.42 -2.38
N GLY A 96 -13.85 -3.41 -2.28
CA GLY A 96 -14.24 -2.01 -2.46
C GLY A 96 -14.72 -1.71 -3.88
N GLY A 97 -14.01 -2.24 -4.88
CA GLY A 97 -14.42 -2.15 -6.29
C GLY A 97 -15.76 -2.83 -6.58
N LEU A 98 -16.02 -3.99 -5.98
CA LEU A 98 -17.28 -4.71 -6.13
C LEU A 98 -18.44 -3.94 -5.48
N VAL A 99 -18.24 -3.42 -4.27
CA VAL A 99 -19.23 -2.58 -3.60
C VAL A 99 -19.54 -1.32 -4.44
N TYR A 100 -18.52 -0.69 -5.01
CA TYR A 100 -18.69 0.46 -5.90
C TYR A 100 -19.47 0.11 -7.17
N ALA A 101 -19.15 -1.01 -7.83
CA ALA A 101 -19.83 -1.46 -9.04
C ALA A 101 -21.31 -1.82 -8.81
N LEU A 102 -21.65 -2.29 -7.60
CA LEU A 102 -23.01 -2.65 -7.21
C LEU A 102 -23.83 -1.48 -6.67
N GLN A 103 -23.20 -0.34 -6.35
CA GLN A 103 -23.92 0.87 -5.97
C GLN A 103 -24.62 1.47 -7.18
N LYS A 104 -25.94 1.62 -7.08
CA LYS A 104 -26.72 2.38 -8.07
C LYS A 104 -26.37 3.86 -7.91
N THR A 105 -25.73 4.44 -8.92
CA THR A 105 -25.53 5.89 -9.03
C THR A 105 -26.88 6.58 -8.83
N PRO A 106 -27.07 7.46 -7.82
CA PRO A 106 -28.27 8.26 -7.73
C PRO A 106 -28.36 9.08 -9.01
N ALA A 107 -29.45 8.94 -9.77
CA ALA A 107 -29.70 9.77 -10.93
C ALA A 107 -29.61 11.24 -10.48
N ARG A 108 -28.64 11.96 -11.06
CA ARG A 108 -28.47 13.40 -10.90
C ARG A 108 -29.85 14.03 -11.16
N GLN A 109 -30.44 14.67 -10.15
CA GLN A 109 -31.66 15.45 -10.33
C GLN A 109 -31.27 16.70 -11.14
N GLU A 110 -31.25 16.55 -12.47
CA GLU A 110 -31.41 17.65 -13.43
C GLU A 110 -32.90 18.00 -13.43
N GLY A 111 -33.24 19.17 -12.88
CA GLY A 111 -34.62 19.66 -12.91
C GLY A 111 -35.03 20.40 -11.65
N ALA A 112 -34.30 21.45 -11.29
CA ALA A 112 -34.92 22.57 -10.60
C ALA A 112 -34.77 23.79 -11.52
N GLU A 113 -35.68 23.89 -12.50
CA GLU A 113 -35.99 25.17 -13.14
C GLU A 113 -36.26 26.17 -12.02
N VAL A 114 -35.41 27.19 -11.93
CA VAL A 114 -35.63 28.34 -11.05
C VAL A 114 -36.47 29.34 -11.86
N PRO A 115 -37.61 29.82 -11.32
CA PRO A 115 -38.55 30.70 -12.01
C PRO A 115 -37.98 32.09 -12.32
#